data_AF-A0A952RSL8-F1
#
_entry.id   AF-A0A952RSL8-F1
#
_cell.length_a   1.000
_cell.length_b   1.000
_cell.length_c   1.000
_cell.angle_alpha   90.00
_cell.angle_beta   90.00
_cell.angle_gamma   90.00
#
_symmetry.space_group_name_H-M   'P 1'
#
loop_
_entity.id
_entity.type
_entity.pdbx_description
1 polymer ?
#
loop_
_entity_poly.entity_id
_entity_poly.type
_entity_poly.pdbx_seq_one_letter_code
_entity_poly.pdbx_strand_id
1 'polypeptide(L)'
;MSPVSRLLSVILSLGVFGLAVACTKTITRIVPAETDAGADAGKLPQGDDDDDDDDDSADDDDDDDNGKKDAGPPDCKKTDLQAACVQCCGDQHKAGFKTYNDAIKSCICTEELCGTPCKTTFCATPQKNPTSQACPDCANEKQAECQDALGEACGADEDCVAWNECVTKAGCQNKPVQ
;
A
#
# COMPACT_ATOMS: atom_id res chain seq x y z
N MET A 1 39.71 -8.47 31.41
CA MET A 1 39.50 -7.23 32.18
C MET A 1 40.62 -6.27 31.85
N SER A 2 40.39 -5.35 30.91
CA SER A 2 41.26 -4.21 30.63
C SER A 2 40.41 -2.99 30.32
N PRO A 3 40.80 -1.79 30.77
CA PRO A 3 39.90 -0.65 30.90
C PRO A 3 40.11 0.40 29.79
N VAL A 4 39.06 1.19 29.57
CA VAL A 4 39.11 2.65 29.35
C VAL A 4 39.89 3.15 28.13
N SER A 5 39.17 3.73 27.17
CA SER A 5 39.55 5.06 26.68
C SER A 5 38.35 5.84 26.16
N ARG A 6 38.12 7.00 26.78
CA ARG A 6 37.07 7.98 26.50
C ARG A 6 37.55 8.93 25.39
N LEU A 7 36.66 9.27 24.47
CA LEU A 7 36.66 10.47 23.62
C LEU A 7 35.21 10.57 23.09
N LEU A 8 34.23 11.19 23.76
CA LEU A 8 34.11 12.62 24.08
C LEU A 8 34.47 13.52 22.89
N SER A 9 33.66 13.42 21.83
CA SER A 9 33.60 14.41 20.76
C SER A 9 32.29 15.19 20.88
N VAL A 10 32.33 16.23 21.71
CA VAL A 10 31.28 17.26 21.82
C VAL A 10 31.53 18.23 20.67
N ILE A 11 30.80 18.07 19.56
CA ILE A 11 30.76 19.08 18.51
C ILE A 11 29.59 20.01 18.82
N LEU A 12 29.96 21.12 19.45
CA LEU A 12 29.16 22.30 19.71
C LEU A 12 28.99 23.07 18.38
N SER A 13 27.92 22.84 17.63
CA SER A 13 27.58 23.64 16.45
C SER A 13 26.47 24.63 16.78
N LEU A 14 26.90 25.82 17.23
CA LEU A 14 26.13 27.06 17.25
C LEU A 14 26.03 27.65 15.83
N GLY A 15 24.83 28.09 15.44
CA GLY A 15 24.54 28.86 14.22
C GLY A 15 23.70 28.04 13.22
N VAL A 16 22.54 28.48 12.75
CA VAL A 16 22.13 29.82 12.34
C VAL A 16 20.61 29.93 12.52
N PHE A 17 20.16 31.00 13.18
CA PHE A 17 18.75 31.43 13.16
C PHE A 17 18.41 31.97 11.76
N GLY A 18 17.73 31.17 10.95
CA GLY A 18 17.09 31.60 9.72
C GLY A 18 15.68 32.10 10.01
N LEU A 19 15.43 33.41 9.84
CA LEU A 19 14.08 33.96 9.79
C LEU A 19 13.34 33.39 8.57
N ALA A 20 12.41 32.45 8.81
CA ALA A 20 11.41 32.07 7.82
C ALA A 20 10.24 33.06 7.89
N VAL A 21 10.11 33.89 6.84
CA VAL A 21 8.91 34.70 6.60
C VAL A 21 7.77 33.74 6.25
N ALA A 22 6.87 33.51 7.20
CA ALA A 22 5.65 32.75 6.97
C ALA A 22 4.67 33.60 6.14
N CYS A 23 4.60 33.34 4.84
CA CYS A 23 3.43 33.71 4.03
C CYS A 23 2.26 32.80 4.44
N THR A 24 1.49 33.21 5.45
CA THR A 24 0.21 32.60 5.80
C THR A 24 -0.78 32.86 4.68
N LYS A 25 -0.80 31.98 3.68
CA LYS A 25 -1.96 31.85 2.80
C LYS A 25 -3.06 31.19 3.62
N THR A 26 -4.02 32.00 4.08
CA THR A 26 -5.27 31.53 4.65
C THR A 26 -6.02 30.73 3.58
N ILE A 27 -5.91 29.40 3.64
CA ILE A 27 -6.74 28.50 2.86
C ILE A 27 -8.04 28.34 3.65
N THR A 28 -9.08 29.06 3.23
CA THR A 28 -10.43 28.86 3.72
C THR A 28 -10.92 27.50 3.22
N ARG A 29 -10.77 26.45 4.02
CA ARG A 29 -11.46 25.18 3.77
C ARG A 29 -12.96 25.40 3.97
N ILE A 30 -13.69 25.44 2.86
CA ILE A 30 -15.13 25.28 2.86
C ILE A 30 -15.36 23.81 3.23
N VAL A 31 -15.90 23.55 4.42
CA VAL A 31 -16.37 22.22 4.81
C VAL A 31 -17.74 22.04 4.15
N PRO A 32 -17.90 21.21 3.10
CA PRO A 32 -19.23 20.84 2.65
C PRO A 32 -19.94 20.10 3.79
N ALA A 33 -21.18 20.48 4.04
CA ALA A 33 -22.04 19.83 5.02
C ALA A 33 -22.13 18.33 4.70
N GLU A 34 -21.89 17.51 5.72
CA GLU A 34 -21.95 16.06 5.63
C GLU A 34 -23.37 15.63 5.24
N THR A 35 -23.51 15.06 4.05
CA THR A 35 -24.66 14.25 3.70
C THR A 35 -24.29 12.80 3.97
N ASP A 36 -24.94 12.22 4.99
CA ASP A 36 -25.02 10.78 5.21
C ASP A 36 -25.47 10.08 3.92
N ALA A 37 -24.54 9.42 3.24
CA ALA A 37 -24.84 8.45 2.21
C ALA A 37 -23.90 7.27 2.40
N GLY A 38 -24.43 6.22 3.03
CA GLY A 38 -23.76 4.93 3.12
C GLY A 38 -23.43 4.41 1.73
N ALA A 39 -22.22 3.86 1.60
CA ALA A 39 -21.84 3.05 0.46
C ALA A 39 -20.93 1.92 0.96
N ASP A 40 -21.42 0.70 0.79
CA ASP A 40 -20.71 -0.56 0.92
C ASP A 40 -19.35 -0.51 0.21
N ALA A 41 -18.28 -0.36 0.98
CA ALA A 41 -16.93 -0.53 0.49
C ALA A 41 -16.64 -2.03 0.33
N GLY A 42 -16.60 -2.43 -0.94
CA GLY A 42 -15.98 -3.64 -1.50
C GLY A 42 -15.53 -4.73 -0.53
N LYS A 43 -16.29 -5.83 -0.53
CA LYS A 43 -15.87 -7.15 -0.04
C LYS A 43 -14.58 -7.56 -0.77
N LEU A 44 -13.46 -7.63 -0.06
CA LEU A 44 -12.27 -8.34 -0.54
C LEU A 44 -12.68 -9.80 -0.82
N PRO A 45 -12.34 -10.40 -1.97
CA PRO A 45 -12.68 -11.79 -2.24
C PRO A 45 -11.91 -12.69 -1.27
N GLN A 46 -12.68 -13.30 -0.38
CA GLN A 46 -12.29 -14.44 0.42
C GLN A 46 -12.24 -15.64 -0.54
N GLY A 47 -11.09 -16.29 -0.64
CA GLY A 47 -10.95 -17.52 -1.43
C GLY A 47 -11.75 -18.62 -0.76
N ASP A 48 -12.76 -19.11 -1.47
CA ASP A 48 -13.48 -20.33 -1.13
C ASP A 48 -12.94 -21.43 -2.06
N ASP A 49 -12.29 -22.41 -1.42
CA ASP A 49 -11.99 -23.72 -1.96
C ASP A 49 -13.31 -24.50 -2.01
N ASP A 50 -13.82 -24.80 -3.21
CA ASP A 50 -14.86 -25.82 -3.40
C ASP A 50 -14.45 -26.71 -4.58
N ASP A 51 -13.94 -27.88 -4.22
CA ASP A 51 -13.97 -29.11 -5.00
C ASP A 51 -15.44 -29.45 -5.30
N ASP A 52 -15.81 -29.68 -6.56
CA ASP A 52 -16.85 -30.64 -6.90
C ASP A 52 -16.69 -31.14 -8.35
N ASP A 53 -16.71 -32.46 -8.42
CA ASP A 53 -16.53 -33.36 -9.55
C ASP A 53 -17.70 -33.34 -10.57
N ASP A 54 -17.37 -33.85 -11.77
CA ASP A 54 -18.21 -34.55 -12.77
C ASP A 54 -19.41 -33.83 -13.43
N ASP A 55 -19.33 -33.63 -14.75
CA ASP A 55 -20.24 -34.35 -15.68
C ASP A 55 -19.70 -34.36 -17.12
N ASP A 56 -19.75 -35.56 -17.70
CA ASP A 56 -19.36 -35.93 -19.06
C ASP A 56 -20.33 -35.37 -20.09
N SER A 57 -19.81 -34.69 -21.11
CA SER A 57 -20.47 -34.62 -22.42
C SER A 57 -19.44 -34.51 -23.52
N ALA A 58 -19.23 -35.65 -24.17
CA ALA A 58 -18.54 -35.77 -25.44
C ALA A 58 -19.34 -35.07 -26.54
N ASP A 59 -18.71 -34.11 -27.21
CA ASP A 59 -18.93 -33.88 -28.64
C ASP A 59 -17.58 -33.47 -29.24
N ASP A 60 -17.11 -34.34 -30.13
CA ASP A 60 -15.97 -34.14 -31.00
C ASP A 60 -16.31 -33.07 -32.03
N ASP A 61 -15.68 -31.90 -31.92
CA ASP A 61 -15.46 -31.00 -33.07
C ASP A 61 -13.99 -30.57 -33.05
N ASP A 62 -13.23 -31.26 -33.90
CA ASP A 62 -11.92 -30.84 -34.41
C ASP A 62 -12.04 -29.46 -35.08
N ASP A 63 -11.53 -28.42 -34.42
CA ASP A 63 -11.13 -27.17 -35.08
C ASP A 63 -9.91 -26.56 -34.38
N ASP A 64 -8.76 -26.84 -34.99
CA ASP A 64 -7.56 -26.01 -35.08
C ASP A 64 -7.08 -25.30 -33.79
N ASP A 65 -6.18 -26.03 -33.13
CA ASP A 65 -4.99 -25.55 -32.43
C ASP A 65 -4.42 -24.25 -33.03
N ASN A 66 -4.87 -23.12 -32.49
CA ASN A 66 -4.19 -21.84 -32.62
C ASN A 66 -3.88 -21.32 -31.22
N GLY A 67 -3.05 -22.10 -30.51
CA GLY A 67 -2.24 -21.72 -29.37
C GLY A 67 -2.79 -20.54 -28.58
N LYS A 68 -3.56 -20.84 -27.52
CA LYS A 68 -3.62 -19.96 -26.34
C LYS A 68 -2.20 -19.86 -25.81
N LYS A 69 -1.40 -18.98 -26.45
CA LYS A 69 -0.19 -18.39 -25.89
C LYS A 69 -0.58 -18.01 -24.49
N ASP A 70 0.10 -18.59 -23.52
CA ASP A 70 0.10 -18.19 -22.13
C ASP A 70 -0.24 -16.72 -22.08
N ALA A 71 -1.49 -16.40 -21.68
CA ALA A 71 -1.94 -15.04 -21.65
C ALA A 71 -1.03 -14.38 -20.63
N GLY A 72 0.01 -13.72 -21.15
CA GLY A 72 1.02 -13.10 -20.32
C GLY A 72 0.33 -12.22 -19.29
N PRO A 73 0.98 -11.97 -18.15
CA PRO A 73 0.40 -11.21 -17.06
C PRO A 73 -0.38 -10.00 -17.58
N PRO A 74 -1.62 -9.72 -17.11
CA PRO A 74 -2.46 -8.67 -17.65
C PRO A 74 -1.72 -7.34 -17.76
N ASP A 75 -1.94 -6.57 -18.83
CA ASP A 75 -1.28 -5.28 -18.98
C ASP A 75 -1.90 -4.25 -18.02
N CYS A 76 -1.40 -4.20 -16.77
CA CYS A 76 -1.91 -3.32 -15.71
C CYS A 76 -1.85 -1.83 -16.08
N LYS A 77 -1.08 -1.48 -17.12
CA LYS A 77 -1.06 -0.12 -17.67
C LYS A 77 -2.42 0.31 -18.24
N LYS A 78 -3.26 -0.64 -18.69
CA LYS A 78 -4.55 -0.39 -19.34
C LYS A 78 -5.69 -0.05 -18.38
N THR A 79 -5.48 -0.15 -17.07
CA THR A 79 -6.51 0.25 -16.10
C THR A 79 -6.68 1.76 -16.09
N ASP A 80 -7.90 2.26 -15.90
CA ASP A 80 -8.13 3.71 -15.91
C ASP A 80 -7.91 4.37 -14.55
N LEU A 81 -7.90 3.58 -13.46
CA LEU A 81 -7.92 4.09 -12.09
C LEU A 81 -6.68 3.65 -11.33
N GLN A 82 -6.21 4.50 -10.41
CA GLN A 82 -5.05 4.18 -9.57
C GLN A 82 -5.28 2.89 -8.78
N ALA A 83 -6.42 2.77 -8.09
CA ALA A 83 -6.74 1.60 -7.27
C ALA A 83 -6.77 0.31 -8.10
N ALA A 84 -7.44 0.33 -9.26
CA ALA A 84 -7.51 -0.82 -10.16
C ALA A 84 -6.13 -1.21 -10.73
N CYS A 85 -5.26 -0.23 -10.98
CA CYS A 85 -3.87 -0.47 -11.41
C CYS A 85 -3.05 -1.16 -10.33
N VAL A 86 -3.09 -0.62 -9.11
CA VAL A 86 -2.36 -1.19 -7.96
C VAL A 86 -2.86 -2.59 -7.66
N GLN A 87 -4.18 -2.81 -7.69
CA GLN A 87 -4.78 -4.12 -7.51
C GLN A 87 -4.33 -5.12 -8.60
N CYS A 88 -4.34 -4.71 -9.88
CA CYS A 88 -3.83 -5.55 -10.97
C CYS A 88 -2.37 -5.97 -10.75
N CYS A 89 -1.48 -5.05 -10.35
CA CYS A 89 -0.10 -5.39 -10.01
C CYS A 89 -0.02 -6.29 -8.77
N GLY A 90 -0.89 -6.08 -7.78
CA GLY A 90 -1.03 -6.93 -6.60
C GLY A 90 -1.43 -8.37 -6.95
N ASP A 91 -2.35 -8.56 -7.89
CA ASP A 91 -2.80 -9.88 -8.33
C ASP A 91 -1.71 -10.65 -9.08
N GLN A 92 -0.83 -9.94 -9.79
CA GLN A 92 0.33 -10.53 -10.48
C GLN A 92 1.50 -10.83 -9.56
N HIS A 93 1.72 -9.96 -8.56
CA HIS A 93 2.84 -10.04 -7.63
C HIS A 93 2.32 -10.17 -6.19
N LYS A 94 1.51 -11.20 -5.92
CA LYS A 94 0.81 -11.38 -4.63
C LYS A 94 1.76 -11.41 -3.43
N ALA A 95 2.86 -12.14 -3.55
CA ALA A 95 3.88 -12.23 -2.50
C ALA A 95 4.49 -10.86 -2.22
N GLY A 96 4.92 -10.15 -3.26
CA GLY A 96 5.48 -8.81 -3.15
C GLY A 96 4.52 -7.77 -2.61
N PHE A 97 3.26 -7.83 -3.06
CA PHE A 97 2.19 -6.98 -2.54
C PHE A 97 1.94 -7.24 -1.06
N LYS A 98 1.99 -8.50 -0.63
CA LYS A 98 1.88 -8.86 0.79
C LYS A 98 3.06 -8.28 1.58
N THR A 99 4.30 -8.45 1.12
CA THR A 99 5.49 -7.87 1.77
C THR A 99 5.42 -6.35 1.86
N TYR A 100 5.01 -5.68 0.79
CA TYR A 100 4.77 -4.23 0.78
C TYR A 100 3.75 -3.81 1.84
N ASN A 101 2.58 -4.46 1.87
CA ASN A 101 1.52 -4.12 2.81
C ASN A 101 1.91 -4.42 4.26
N ASP A 102 2.61 -5.53 4.51
CA ASP A 102 3.09 -5.88 5.85
C ASP A 102 4.13 -4.86 6.35
N ALA A 103 5.03 -4.38 5.47
CA ALA A 103 6.00 -3.34 5.80
C ALA A 103 5.32 -2.00 6.14
N ILE A 104 4.40 -1.53 5.29
CA ILE A 104 3.61 -0.32 5.55
C ILE A 104 2.81 -0.46 6.84
N LYS A 105 2.14 -1.59 7.04
CA LYS A 105 1.37 -1.87 8.25
C LYS A 105 2.25 -1.83 9.50
N SER A 106 3.38 -2.54 9.49
CA SER A 106 4.31 -2.57 10.61
C SER A 106 4.80 -1.17 10.98
N CYS A 107 5.10 -0.33 9.98
CA CYS A 107 5.53 1.04 10.22
C CYS A 107 4.40 1.93 10.76
N ILE A 108 3.26 2.01 10.07
CA ILE A 108 2.11 2.85 10.44
C ILE A 108 1.57 2.50 11.83
N CYS A 109 1.63 1.21 12.20
CA CYS A 109 1.12 0.72 13.47
C CYS A 109 2.04 0.92 14.68
N THR A 110 3.17 1.59 14.51
CA THR A 110 3.99 2.04 15.65
C THR A 110 3.26 3.12 16.45
N GLU A 111 3.47 3.17 17.78
CA GLU A 111 2.81 4.16 18.65
C GLU A 111 3.15 5.61 18.28
N GLU A 112 4.34 5.85 17.74
CA GLU A 112 4.82 7.18 17.33
C GLU A 112 4.15 7.71 16.05
N LEU A 113 3.70 6.83 15.15
CA LEU A 113 3.04 7.23 13.90
C LEU A 113 1.52 7.23 14.04
N CYS A 114 0.88 6.08 13.84
CA CYS A 114 -0.59 5.96 13.84
C CYS A 114 -1.11 4.83 14.72
N GLY A 115 -0.26 4.22 15.55
CA GLY A 115 -0.63 3.09 16.40
C GLY A 115 -1.85 3.38 17.28
N THR A 116 -1.97 4.58 17.84
CA THR A 116 -3.14 4.97 18.65
C THR A 116 -4.43 5.14 17.81
N PRO A 117 -4.49 6.02 16.79
CA PRO A 117 -5.71 6.20 15.99
C PRO A 117 -6.11 4.94 15.20
N CYS A 118 -5.16 4.06 14.85
CA CYS A 118 -5.40 2.85 14.08
C CYS A 118 -5.52 1.56 14.92
N LYS A 119 -5.37 1.63 16.26
CA LYS A 119 -5.26 0.46 17.16
C LYS A 119 -6.38 -0.56 17.00
N THR A 120 -7.61 -0.09 16.86
CA THR A 120 -8.82 -0.93 16.86
C THR A 120 -9.25 -1.35 15.45
N THR A 121 -8.57 -0.87 14.41
CA THR A 121 -8.97 -1.01 13.00
C THR A 121 -7.83 -1.58 12.15
N PHE A 122 -7.06 -0.74 11.46
CA PHE A 122 -5.97 -1.14 10.56
C PHE A 122 -4.86 -1.93 11.29
N CYS A 123 -4.55 -1.54 12.53
CA CYS A 123 -3.55 -2.19 13.35
C CYS A 123 -4.09 -3.32 14.24
N ALA A 124 -5.39 -3.61 14.17
CA ALA A 124 -5.96 -4.72 14.91
C ALA A 124 -5.56 -6.07 14.31
N THR A 125 -5.61 -7.11 15.14
CA THR A 125 -5.48 -8.51 14.73
C THR A 125 -6.70 -9.28 15.27
N PRO A 126 -7.63 -9.76 14.40
CA PRO A 126 -7.67 -9.55 12.95
C PRO A 126 -7.90 -8.07 12.58
N GLN A 127 -7.44 -7.68 11.39
CA GLN A 127 -7.64 -6.34 10.87
C GLN A 127 -9.14 -6.07 10.69
N LYS A 128 -9.57 -4.86 11.03
CA LYS A 128 -10.97 -4.42 10.86
C LYS A 128 -11.03 -3.18 9.99
N ASN A 129 -12.15 -3.01 9.31
CA ASN A 129 -12.41 -1.80 8.54
C ASN A 129 -12.43 -0.58 9.48
N PRO A 130 -11.87 0.56 9.06
CA PRO A 130 -11.89 1.77 9.85
C PRO A 130 -13.32 2.25 10.09
N THR A 131 -13.70 2.45 11.34
CA THR A 131 -15.01 3.03 11.74
C THR A 131 -14.93 4.55 11.92
N SER A 132 -13.75 5.14 11.75
CA SER A 132 -13.46 6.56 11.91
C SER A 132 -12.38 6.96 10.90
N GLN A 133 -12.43 8.22 10.42
CA GLN A 133 -11.42 8.78 9.52
C GLN A 133 -10.08 9.08 10.21
N ALA A 134 -10.01 9.06 11.54
CA ALA A 134 -8.78 9.36 12.27
C ALA A 134 -7.59 8.44 11.88
N CYS A 135 -7.85 7.16 11.60
CA CYS A 135 -6.80 6.23 11.16
C CYS A 135 -6.39 6.47 9.70
N PRO A 136 -7.32 6.50 8.70
CA PRO A 136 -6.98 6.88 7.33
C PRO A 136 -6.27 8.23 7.19
N ASP A 137 -6.73 9.26 7.90
CA ASP A 137 -6.12 10.59 7.87
C ASP A 137 -4.68 10.54 8.40
N CYS A 138 -4.46 9.87 9.54
CA CYS A 138 -3.12 9.67 10.08
C CYS A 138 -2.22 8.89 9.11
N ALA A 139 -2.71 7.77 8.58
CA ALA A 139 -1.95 6.94 7.66
C ALA A 139 -1.53 7.73 6.41
N ASN A 140 -2.44 8.50 5.82
CA ASN A 140 -2.15 9.36 4.68
C ASN A 140 -1.13 10.46 4.99
N GLU A 141 -1.19 11.06 6.18
CA GLU A 141 -0.22 12.07 6.62
C GLU A 141 1.18 11.45 6.85
N LYS A 142 1.22 10.25 7.44
CA LYS A 142 2.44 9.61 7.94
C LYS A 142 3.06 8.58 7.00
N GLN A 143 2.40 8.21 5.90
CA GLN A 143 2.90 7.20 4.97
C GLN A 143 4.29 7.52 4.40
N ALA A 144 4.61 8.80 4.20
CA ALA A 144 5.93 9.22 3.73
C ALA A 144 7.06 8.90 4.75
N GLU A 145 6.74 8.81 6.05
CA GLU A 145 7.70 8.45 7.09
C GLU A 145 8.04 6.94 7.05
N CYS A 146 7.24 6.14 6.34
CA CYS A 146 7.45 4.70 6.18
C CYS A 146 8.29 4.29 4.97
N GLN A 147 8.82 5.25 4.20
CA GLN A 147 9.58 4.94 2.98
C GLN A 147 10.87 4.17 3.27
N ASP A 148 11.55 4.44 4.39
CA ASP A 148 12.79 3.74 4.76
C ASP A 148 12.50 2.27 5.12
N ALA A 149 11.50 2.03 5.98
CA ALA A 149 11.07 0.68 6.35
C ALA A 149 10.58 -0.12 5.14
N LEU A 150 9.87 0.55 4.23
CA LEU A 150 9.42 -0.05 2.99
C LEU A 150 10.61 -0.38 2.06
N GLY A 151 11.58 0.52 1.94
CA GLY A 151 12.79 0.32 1.15
C GLY A 151 13.64 -0.84 1.67
N GLU A 152 13.75 -1.01 2.99
CA GLU A 152 14.43 -2.15 3.60
C GLU A 152 13.69 -3.46 3.33
N ALA A 153 12.37 -3.49 3.55
CA ALA A 153 11.56 -4.70 3.36
C ALA A 153 11.54 -5.14 1.88
N CYS A 154 11.23 -4.22 0.96
CA CYS A 154 11.26 -4.55 -0.47
C CYS A 154 12.67 -4.82 -0.97
N GLY A 155 13.71 -4.17 -0.43
CA GLY A 155 15.09 -4.44 -0.82
C GLY A 155 15.57 -5.86 -0.49
N ALA A 156 14.91 -6.52 0.48
CA ALA A 156 15.19 -7.90 0.87
C ALA A 156 14.28 -8.95 0.19
N ASP A 157 13.28 -8.52 -0.59
CA ASP A 157 12.26 -9.38 -1.19
C ASP A 157 12.10 -9.07 -2.69
N GLU A 158 12.54 -10.00 -3.53
CA GLU A 158 12.51 -9.85 -5.00
C GLU A 158 11.08 -9.71 -5.55
N ASP A 159 10.08 -10.35 -4.95
CA ASP A 159 8.69 -10.21 -5.37
C ASP A 159 8.16 -8.81 -5.04
N CYS A 160 8.57 -8.23 -3.91
CA CYS A 160 8.24 -6.85 -3.51
C CYS A 160 8.82 -5.83 -4.49
N VAL A 161 10.08 -6.05 -4.92
CA VAL A 161 10.69 -5.26 -6.01
C VAL A 161 9.89 -5.39 -7.29
N ALA A 162 9.53 -6.62 -7.70
CA ALA A 162 8.77 -6.87 -8.92
C ALA A 162 7.38 -6.19 -8.89
N TRP A 163 6.68 -6.25 -7.76
CA TRP A 163 5.43 -5.53 -7.56
C TRP A 163 5.62 -4.01 -7.71
N ASN A 164 6.63 -3.44 -7.05
CA ASN A 164 6.90 -2.01 -7.10
C ASN A 164 7.28 -1.53 -8.51
N GLU A 165 8.04 -2.35 -9.25
CA GLU A 165 8.32 -2.12 -10.65
C GLU A 165 7.06 -2.17 -11.51
N CYS A 166 6.15 -3.11 -11.28
CA CYS A 166 4.87 -3.18 -11.98
C CYS A 166 4.09 -1.89 -11.79
N VAL A 167 3.92 -1.44 -10.54
CA VAL A 167 3.20 -0.20 -10.20
C VAL A 167 3.81 1.01 -10.92
N THR A 168 5.15 1.09 -10.91
CA THR A 168 5.90 2.17 -11.54
C THR A 168 5.79 2.16 -13.06
N LYS A 169 6.00 1.00 -13.70
CA LYS A 169 5.95 0.82 -15.17
C LYS A 169 4.53 0.98 -15.73
N ALA A 170 3.52 0.53 -14.99
CA ALA A 170 2.12 0.75 -15.31
C ALA A 170 1.67 2.20 -15.09
N GLY A 171 2.48 3.00 -14.39
CA GLY A 171 2.22 4.41 -14.11
C GLY A 171 1.01 4.60 -13.19
N CYS A 172 0.79 3.67 -12.26
CA CYS A 172 -0.40 3.67 -11.41
C CYS A 172 -0.58 4.98 -10.63
N GLN A 173 0.52 5.59 -10.17
CA GLN A 173 0.56 6.87 -9.45
C GLN A 173 0.08 8.08 -10.27
N ASN A 174 0.04 7.96 -11.60
CA ASN A 174 -0.41 9.05 -12.48
C ASN A 174 -1.88 8.90 -12.87
N LYS A 175 -2.56 7.84 -12.42
CA LYS A 175 -3.96 7.58 -12.74
C LYS A 175 -4.87 8.30 -11.74
N PRO A 176 -6.10 8.67 -12.13
CA PRO A 176 -7.09 9.25 -11.22
C PRO A 176 -7.33 8.40 -9.96
N VAL A 177 -7.43 9.08 -8.82
CA VAL A 177 -8.01 8.55 -7.58
C VAL A 177 -9.52 8.76 -7.69
N GLN A 178 -10.33 7.72 -7.44
CA GLN A 178 -11.80 7.85 -7.39
C GLN A 178 -12.26 8.26 -6.00
#